data_AF-A0A816S174-F1
#
_entry.id   AF-A0A816S174-F1
#
_cell.length_a   1.000
_cell.length_b   1.000
_cell.length_c   1.000
_cell.angle_alpha   90.00
_cell.angle_beta   90.00
_cell.angle_gamma   90.00
#
_symmetry.space_group_name_H-M   'P 1'
#
loop_
_entity.id
_entity.type
_entity.pdbx_description
1 polymer ?
#
loop_
_entity_poly.entity_id
_entity_poly.type
_entity_poly.pdbx_seq_one_letter_code
_entity_poly.pdbx_strand_id
1 'polypeptide(L)'
;MVQNFLLVWLDANIDERKEDYQKSLTQFRNIAVTVEPFTDVDQCVDYLTSIDDQKVYLITTASTGQTIVPLIHDIAQLDKIFAFCSNTDSHKAWAKEWSKVKDIYDS
;
A
#
# COMPACT_ATOMS: atom_id res chain seq x y z
N MET A 1 17.02 -11.51 -12.24
CA MET A 1 16.59 -10.13 -12.58
C MET A 1 16.02 -9.52 -11.32
N VAL A 2 16.55 -8.39 -10.88
CA VAL A 2 15.88 -7.58 -9.84
C VAL A 2 14.70 -6.92 -10.55
N GLN A 3 13.48 -7.18 -10.09
CA GLN A 3 12.31 -6.42 -10.56
C GLN A 3 12.37 -5.06 -9.86
N ASN A 4 12.53 -3.99 -10.63
CA ASN A 4 12.37 -2.63 -10.12
C ASN A 4 10.86 -2.39 -10.01
N PHE A 5 10.34 -2.44 -8.79
CA PHE A 5 8.96 -2.06 -8.49
C PHE A 5 8.97 -0.88 -7.53
N LEU A 6 7.96 -0.04 -7.67
CA LEU A 6 7.68 1.09 -6.81
C LEU A 6 6.80 0.60 -5.65
N LEU A 7 7.23 0.89 -4.43
CA LEU A 7 6.44 0.62 -3.24
C LEU A 7 5.77 1.92 -2.78
N VAL A 8 4.45 1.93 -2.73
CA VAL A 8 3.68 3.03 -2.18
C VAL A 8 3.19 2.62 -0.81
N TRP A 9 3.42 3.43 0.22
CA TRP A 9 2.95 3.16 1.58
C TRP A 9 1.99 4.25 2.04
N LEU A 10 0.70 3.91 2.11
CA LEU A 10 -0.37 4.82 2.53
C LEU A 10 -0.88 4.47 3.94
N ASP A 11 -0.57 5.32 4.90
CA ASP A 11 -1.09 5.21 6.26
C ASP A 11 -1.30 6.61 6.86
N ALA A 12 -2.55 6.88 7.27
CA ALA A 12 -2.97 8.16 7.84
C ALA A 12 -2.29 8.48 9.18
N ASN A 13 -1.71 7.49 9.85
CA ASN A 13 -1.07 7.61 11.16
C ASN A 13 0.47 7.66 11.09
N ILE A 14 1.04 7.83 9.89
CA ILE A 14 2.50 7.97 9.75
C ILE A 14 2.96 9.17 10.58
N ASP A 15 3.83 8.90 11.55
CA ASP A 15 4.59 9.90 12.28
C ASP A 15 6.07 9.64 12.03
N GLU A 16 6.70 10.48 11.22
CA GLU A 16 8.09 10.34 10.80
C GLU A 16 9.09 10.33 11.96
N ARG A 17 8.67 10.82 13.14
CA ARG A 17 9.50 10.90 14.34
C ARG A 17 9.50 9.60 15.16
N LYS A 18 8.62 8.64 14.84
CA LYS A 18 8.59 7.34 15.53
C LYS A 18 9.70 6.43 15.02
N GLU A 19 10.35 5.73 15.94
CA GLU A 19 11.42 4.79 15.62
C GLU A 19 10.92 3.64 14.71
N ASP A 20 9.68 3.19 14.93
CA ASP A 20 9.07 2.12 14.14
C ASP A 20 8.84 2.52 12.67
N TYR A 21 8.56 3.81 12.41
CA TYR A 21 8.47 4.34 11.05
C TYR A 21 9.83 4.24 10.35
N GLN A 22 10.90 4.69 11.00
CA GLN A 22 12.24 4.66 10.44
C GLN A 22 12.74 3.22 10.20
N LYS A 23 12.41 2.29 11.11
CA LYS A 23 12.71 0.86 10.94
C LYS A 23 11.97 0.27 9.74
N SER A 24 10.67 0.51 9.63
CA SER A 24 9.83 0.01 8.52
C SER A 24 10.31 0.57 7.18
N LEU A 25 10.55 1.88 7.11
CA LEU A 25 11.05 2.54 5.90
C LEU A 25 12.42 2.01 5.48
N THR A 26 13.32 1.74 6.43
CA THR A 26 14.62 1.12 6.15
C THR A 26 14.46 -0.29 5.59
N GLN A 27 13.56 -1.10 6.16
CA GLN A 27 13.28 -2.44 5.63
C GLN A 27 12.68 -2.39 4.22
N PHE A 28 11.77 -1.45 3.96
CA PHE A 28 11.18 -1.26 2.64
C PHE A 28 12.21 -0.84 1.59
N ARG A 29 13.11 0.08 1.92
CA ARG A 29 14.20 0.52 1.03
C ARG A 29 15.22 -0.58 0.72
N ASN A 30 15.32 -1.60 1.56
CA ASN A 30 16.17 -2.77 1.27
C ASN A 30 15.55 -3.73 0.25
N ILE A 31 14.23 -3.62 0.01
CA ILE A 31 13.45 -4.55 -0.81
C ILE A 31 13.00 -3.89 -2.12
N ALA A 32 12.66 -2.60 -2.08
CA ALA A 32 12.20 -1.82 -3.22
C ALA A 32 13.20 -0.72 -3.58
N VAL A 33 13.30 -0.41 -4.87
CA VAL A 33 14.18 0.67 -5.37
C VAL A 33 13.65 2.04 -4.92
N THR A 34 12.34 2.19 -4.81
CA THR A 34 11.66 3.45 -4.47
C THR A 34 10.52 3.18 -3.51
N VAL A 35 10.43 3.99 -2.45
CA VAL A 35 9.36 3.92 -1.44
C VAL A 35 8.76 5.31 -1.27
N GLU A 36 7.48 5.47 -1.60
CA GLU A 36 6.76 6.74 -1.51
C GLU A 36 5.68 6.66 -0.41
N PRO A 37 5.87 7.33 0.74
CA PRO A 37 4.89 7.38 1.80
C PRO A 37 3.82 8.45 1.54
N PHE A 38 2.56 8.12 1.84
CA PHE A 38 1.43 9.03 1.76
C PHE A 38 0.61 8.98 3.05
N THR A 39 0.13 10.13 3.50
CA THR A 39 -0.84 10.25 4.61
C THR A 39 -2.23 10.65 4.12
N ASP A 40 -2.31 11.19 2.90
CA ASP A 40 -3.52 11.66 2.25
C ASP A 40 -3.92 10.71 1.12
N VAL A 41 -5.20 10.33 1.11
CA VAL A 41 -5.75 9.37 0.15
C VAL A 41 -5.79 9.95 -1.25
N ASP A 42 -6.23 11.20 -1.40
CA ASP A 42 -6.41 11.81 -2.72
C ASP A 42 -5.04 11.99 -3.39
N GLN A 43 -4.04 12.45 -2.64
CA GLN A 43 -2.66 12.55 -3.13
C GLN A 43 -2.09 11.19 -3.55
N CYS A 44 -2.39 10.12 -2.79
CA CYS A 44 -1.96 8.78 -3.15
C CYS A 44 -2.63 8.30 -4.45
N VAL A 45 -3.92 8.55 -4.62
CA VAL A 45 -4.65 8.17 -5.84
C VAL A 45 -4.14 8.95 -7.04
N ASP A 46 -3.99 10.27 -6.92
CA ASP A 46 -3.43 11.12 -7.97
C ASP A 46 -2.05 10.63 -8.39
N TYR A 47 -1.18 10.32 -7.42
CA TYR A 47 0.13 9.76 -7.71
C TYR A 47 0.04 8.41 -8.42
N LEU A 48 -0.80 7.48 -7.95
CA LEU A 48 -0.99 6.17 -8.58
C LEU A 48 -1.45 6.27 -10.03
N THR A 49 -2.32 7.23 -10.35
CA THR A 49 -2.82 7.46 -11.72
C THR A 49 -1.81 8.15 -12.63
N SER A 50 -0.79 8.81 -12.06
CA SER A 50 0.27 9.48 -12.83
C SER A 50 1.38 8.54 -13.32
N ILE A 51 1.45 7.31 -12.78
CA ILE A 51 2.50 6.34 -13.09
C ILE A 51 2.14 5.58 -14.36
N ASP A 52 3.02 5.58 -15.35
CA ASP A 52 2.80 4.92 -16.64
C ASP A 52 3.77 3.75 -16.89
N ASP A 53 5.00 3.82 -16.38
CA ASP A 53 6.13 2.97 -16.77
C ASP A 53 6.55 1.89 -15.74
N GLN A 54 5.92 1.87 -14.56
CA GLN A 54 6.36 1.03 -13.43
C GLN A 54 5.25 0.19 -12.82
N LYS A 55 5.61 -0.97 -12.29
CA LYS A 55 4.72 -1.76 -11.44
C LYS A 55 4.72 -1.20 -10.03
N VAL A 56 3.52 -1.03 -9.49
CA VAL A 56 3.30 -0.46 -8.16
C VAL A 56 2.74 -1.51 -7.22
N TYR A 57 3.37 -1.61 -6.05
CA TYR A 57 2.86 -2.35 -4.91
C TYR A 57 2.41 -1.36 -3.85
N LEU A 58 1.16 -1.48 -3.40
CA LEU A 58 0.60 -0.61 -2.37
C LEU A 58 0.60 -1.34 -1.02
N ILE A 59 1.10 -0.67 0.01
CA ILE A 59 0.92 -1.04 1.41
C ILE A 59 -0.05 -0.05 2.04
N THR A 60 -1.09 -0.53 2.72
CA THR A 60 -2.03 0.33 3.42
C THR A 60 -2.64 -0.33 4.66
N THR A 61 -3.42 0.41 5.44
CA THR A 61 -4.24 -0.18 6.51
C THR A 61 -5.52 -0.78 5.92
N ALA A 62 -6.10 -1.80 6.55
CA ALA A 62 -7.32 -2.44 6.02
C ALA A 62 -8.52 -1.48 5.95
N SER A 63 -8.64 -0.55 6.91
CA SER A 63 -9.70 0.48 6.90
C SER A 63 -9.55 1.46 5.75
N THR A 64 -8.33 1.92 5.47
CA THR A 64 -8.06 2.81 4.33
C THR A 64 -8.22 2.04 3.03
N GLY A 65 -7.69 0.82 2.96
CA GLY A 65 -7.83 -0.11 1.85
C GLY A 65 -9.29 -0.28 1.42
N GLN A 66 -10.20 -0.53 2.36
CA GLN A 66 -11.63 -0.66 2.08
C GLN A 66 -12.23 0.52 1.31
N THR A 67 -11.74 1.72 1.60
CA THR A 67 -12.23 2.96 0.98
C THR A 67 -11.63 3.16 -0.41
N ILE A 68 -10.33 2.89 -0.57
CA ILE A 68 -9.58 3.28 -1.77
C ILE A 68 -9.55 2.21 -2.86
N VAL A 69 -9.57 0.92 -2.51
CA VAL A 69 -9.43 -0.17 -3.48
C VAL A 69 -10.50 -0.11 -4.58
N PRO A 70 -11.78 0.18 -4.29
CA PRO A 70 -12.77 0.40 -5.34
C PRO A 70 -12.42 1.49 -6.35
N LEU A 71 -11.58 2.47 -5.98
CA LEU A 71 -11.18 3.59 -6.84
C LEU A 71 -9.94 3.27 -7.68
N ILE A 72 -9.05 2.41 -7.17
CA ILE A 72 -7.72 2.18 -7.76
C ILE A 72 -7.54 0.79 -8.37
N HIS A 73 -8.50 -0.14 -8.19
CA HIS A 73 -8.32 -1.53 -8.63
C HIS A 73 -8.13 -1.65 -10.15
N ASP A 74 -8.64 -0.72 -10.94
CA ASP A 74 -8.51 -0.74 -12.40
C ASP A 74 -7.20 -0.12 -12.92
N ILE A 75 -6.39 0.50 -12.04
CA ILE A 75 -5.08 1.06 -12.43
C ILE A 75 -4.17 -0.09 -12.87
N ALA A 76 -3.75 -0.08 -14.13
CA ALA A 76 -3.00 -1.18 -14.74
C ALA A 76 -1.63 -1.42 -14.07
N GLN A 77 -0.99 -0.33 -13.64
CA GLN A 77 0.30 -0.32 -12.97
C GLN A 77 0.22 -0.89 -11.54
N LEU A 78 -0.95 -0.84 -10.91
CA LEU A 78 -1.16 -1.40 -9.58
C LEU A 78 -1.26 -2.93 -9.67
N ASP A 79 -0.22 -3.64 -9.21
CA ASP A 79 -0.09 -5.10 -9.34
C ASP A 79 -0.56 -5.81 -8.07
N LYS A 80 -0.20 -5.29 -6.89
CA LYS A 80 -0.51 -5.90 -5.59
C LYS A 80 -0.81 -4.86 -4.52
N ILE A 81 -1.73 -5.20 -3.64
CA ILE A 81 -2.11 -4.44 -2.46
C ILE A 81 -1.93 -5.33 -1.23
N PHE A 82 -1.23 -4.81 -0.23
CA PHE A 82 -1.00 -5.45 1.06
C PHE A 82 -1.66 -4.58 2.13
N ALA A 83 -2.62 -5.14 2.84
CA ALA A 83 -3.34 -4.43 3.89
C ALA A 83 -2.86 -4.90 5.27
N PHE A 84 -2.73 -3.98 6.22
CA PHE A 84 -2.42 -4.27 7.62
C PHE A 84 -3.60 -3.91 8.52
N CYS A 85 -3.92 -4.76 9.49
CA CYS A 85 -5.04 -4.53 10.40
C CYS A 85 -4.69 -5.00 11.81
N SER A 86 -5.04 -4.21 12.81
CA SER A 86 -4.99 -4.64 14.21
C SER A 86 -6.17 -5.55 14.61
N ASN A 87 -7.20 -5.69 13.75
CA ASN A 87 -8.38 -6.53 13.99
C ASN A 87 -8.89 -7.19 12.69
N THR A 88 -8.30 -8.33 12.34
CA THR A 88 -8.40 -8.93 11.01
C THR A 88 -9.73 -9.62 10.66
N ASP A 89 -10.55 -10.01 11.62
CA ASP A 89 -11.72 -10.87 11.34
C ASP A 89 -12.85 -10.17 10.59
N SER A 90 -12.98 -8.85 10.73
CA SER A 90 -13.98 -8.06 10.00
C SER A 90 -13.57 -7.69 8.57
N HIS A 91 -12.27 -7.75 8.23
CA HIS A 91 -11.74 -7.23 6.97
C HIS A 91 -11.38 -8.32 5.95
N LYS A 92 -11.24 -9.59 6.38
CA LYS A 92 -10.93 -10.74 5.50
C LYS A 92 -11.97 -10.99 4.40
N ALA A 93 -13.25 -10.66 4.64
CA ALA A 93 -14.30 -10.83 3.64
C ALA A 93 -14.09 -9.86 2.46
N TRP A 94 -13.85 -8.59 2.76
CA TRP A 94 -13.57 -7.56 1.77
C TRP A 94 -12.34 -7.87 0.92
N ALA A 95 -11.23 -8.32 1.53
CA ALA A 95 -10.02 -8.63 0.76
C ALA A 95 -10.23 -9.71 -0.30
N LYS A 96 -11.16 -10.65 -0.09
CA LYS A 96 -11.48 -11.71 -1.07
C LYS A 96 -12.27 -11.19 -2.27
N GLU A 97 -12.87 -10.01 -2.18
CA GLU A 97 -13.63 -9.40 -3.27
C GLU A 97 -12.71 -8.81 -4.35
N TRP A 98 -11.45 -8.54 -4.02
CA TRP A 98 -10.52 -7.81 -4.88
C TRP A 98 -9.29 -8.64 -5.24
N SER A 99 -9.15 -8.98 -6.52
CA SER A 99 -8.07 -9.85 -7.02
C SER A 99 -6.65 -9.30 -6.79
N LYS A 100 -6.50 -7.98 -6.66
CA LYS A 100 -5.22 -7.29 -6.40
C LYS A 100 -4.86 -7.22 -4.91
N VAL A 101 -5.81 -7.47 -4.00
CA VAL A 101 -5.52 -7.55 -2.57
C VAL A 101 -4.92 -8.92 -2.29
N LYS A 102 -3.62 -8.94 -1.99
CA LYS A 102 -2.88 -10.19 -1.85
C LYS A 102 -3.06 -10.82 -0.48
N ASP A 103 -3.03 -10.00 0.58
CA ASP A 103 -3.18 -10.49 1.95
C ASP A 103 -3.58 -9.36 2.92
N ILE A 104 -4.10 -9.76 4.09
CA ILE A 104 -4.26 -8.89 5.25
C ILE A 104 -3.38 -9.43 6.38
N TYR A 105 -2.42 -8.63 6.83
CA TYR A 105 -1.54 -8.98 7.93
C TYR A 105 -2.02 -8.40 9.25
N ASP A 106 -1.91 -9.18 10.33
CA ASP A 106 -2.04 -8.68 11.70
C ASP A 106 -0.81 -7.80 12.04
N SER A 107 -1.06 -6.60 12.58
CA SER A 107 -0.02 -5.65 13.03
C SER A 107 0.39 -5.88 14.48
#